data_AF-A0AAV0DRK2-F1
#
_entry.id   AF-A0AAV0DRK2-F1
#
_cell.length_a   1.000
_cell.length_b   1.000
_cell.length_c   1.000
_cell.angle_alpha   90.00
_cell.angle_beta   90.00
_cell.angle_gamma   90.00
#
_symmetry.space_group_name_H-M   'P 1'
#
loop_
_entity.id
_entity.type
_entity.pdbx_description
1 polymer ?
#
loop_
_entity_poly.entity_id
_entity_poly.type
_entity_poly.pdbx_seq_one_letter_code
_entity_poly.pdbx_strand_id
1 'polypeptide(L)'
;MVKNGPFDGLLGFSQGAILSAALPGLQEKGVALTKVPKIKYLIIIGGAKFREKSVAEKAFGSPVTCPSVHFIGKEDFLREPGIQLLESFIDPLVIHHPKGHTIPRFDEKGLGDMLSFISRMEKEMVTGEKEQEIVPGG
;
A
#
# COMPACT_ATOMS: atom_id res chain seq x y z
N MET A 1 0.41 5.24 15.81
CA MET A 1 1.56 5.62 14.95
C MET A 1 2.43 6.72 15.56
N VAL A 2 1.90 7.70 16.32
CA VAL A 2 2.73 8.75 16.97
C VAL A 2 3.72 8.19 18.02
N LYS A 3 3.26 7.29 18.90
CA LYS A 3 4.08 6.79 20.02
C LYS A 3 5.24 5.87 19.60
N ASN A 4 5.00 5.00 18.61
CA ASN A 4 5.92 3.93 18.22
C ASN A 4 6.48 4.11 16.79
N GLY A 5 6.22 5.26 16.16
CA GLY A 5 6.72 5.58 14.84
C GLY A 5 8.10 6.23 14.86
N PRO A 6 8.60 6.68 13.70
CA PRO A 6 7.92 6.67 12.41
C PRO A 6 7.78 5.26 11.82
N PHE A 7 6.76 5.06 10.99
CA PHE A 7 6.59 3.86 10.16
C PHE A 7 6.61 4.29 8.71
N ASP A 8 7.45 3.66 7.89
CA ASP A 8 7.53 3.98 6.46
C ASP A 8 6.37 3.41 5.64
N GLY A 9 5.72 2.35 6.12
CA GLY A 9 4.67 1.70 5.37
C GLY A 9 3.66 0.96 6.24
N LEU A 10 2.61 0.48 5.58
CA LEU A 10 1.54 -0.30 6.20
C LEU A 10 1.40 -1.65 5.49
N LEU A 11 1.23 -2.70 6.28
CA LEU A 11 0.74 -3.98 5.80
C LEU A 11 -0.68 -4.19 6.32
N GLY A 12 -1.58 -4.59 5.44
CA GLY A 12 -2.96 -4.90 5.81
C GLY A 12 -3.43 -6.21 5.19
N PHE A 13 -4.19 -6.99 5.97
CA PHE A 13 -4.93 -8.17 5.50
C PHE A 13 -6.43 -7.97 5.70
N SER A 14 -7.25 -8.34 4.71
CA SER A 14 -8.71 -8.25 4.78
C SER A 14 -9.18 -6.82 5.11
N GLN A 15 -9.92 -6.62 6.20
CA GLN A 15 -10.30 -5.27 6.66
C GLN A 15 -9.10 -4.36 6.96
N GLY A 16 -7.98 -4.92 7.43
CA GLY A 16 -6.74 -4.18 7.58
C GLY A 16 -6.18 -3.71 6.24
N ALA A 17 -6.37 -4.49 5.17
CA ALA A 17 -5.99 -4.13 3.80
C ALA A 17 -6.87 -3.00 3.26
N ILE A 18 -8.19 -3.05 3.51
CA ILE A 18 -9.15 -1.98 3.16
C ILE A 18 -8.75 -0.66 3.84
N LEU A 19 -8.44 -0.71 5.14
CA LEU A 19 -7.99 0.45 5.89
C LEU A 19 -6.65 0.98 5.35
N SER A 20 -5.63 0.12 5.25
CA SER A 20 -4.29 0.51 4.78
C SER A 20 -4.31 1.10 3.37
N ALA A 21 -5.12 0.56 2.46
CA ALA A 21 -5.24 1.07 1.09
C ALA A 21 -5.83 2.48 1.02
N ALA A 22 -6.74 2.83 1.93
CA ALA A 22 -7.39 4.14 1.95
C ALA A 22 -6.55 5.22 2.66
N LEU A 23 -5.73 4.83 3.63
CA LEU A 23 -5.02 5.76 4.51
C LEU A 23 -4.11 6.75 3.78
N PRO A 24 -3.37 6.41 2.71
CA PRO A 24 -2.58 7.40 1.97
C PRO A 24 -3.41 8.55 1.40
N GLY A 25 -4.54 8.24 0.73
CA GLY A 25 -5.41 9.27 0.18
C GLY A 25 -6.11 10.08 1.27
N LEU A 26 -6.57 9.43 2.34
CA LEU A 26 -7.13 10.14 3.50
C LEU A 26 -6.09 11.03 4.19
N GLN A 27 -4.82 10.63 4.22
CA GLN A 27 -3.73 11.44 4.76
C GLN A 27 -3.44 12.64 3.88
N GLU A 28 -3.39 12.46 2.56
CA GLU A 28 -3.22 13.55 1.59
C GLU A 28 -4.34 14.60 1.67
N LYS A 29 -5.58 14.18 1.95
CA LYS A 29 -6.72 15.10 2.18
C LYS A 29 -6.79 15.68 3.60
N GLY A 30 -5.81 15.39 4.47
CA GLY A 30 -5.81 15.89 5.84
C GLY A 30 -6.90 15.30 6.75
N VAL A 31 -7.47 14.14 6.38
CA VAL A 31 -8.57 13.50 7.12
C VAL A 31 -8.06 12.54 8.18
N ALA A 32 -6.99 11.80 7.89
CA ALA A 32 -6.43 10.80 8.79
C ALA A 32 -4.90 10.93 8.88
N LEU A 33 -4.30 10.45 9.99
CA LEU A 33 -2.84 10.39 10.16
C LEU A 33 -2.09 11.71 9.89
N THR A 34 -2.71 12.85 10.21
CA THR A 34 -2.18 14.20 9.95
C THR A 34 -1.01 14.60 10.84
N LYS A 35 -0.72 13.83 11.90
CA LYS A 35 0.34 14.09 12.87
C LYS A 35 1.53 13.13 12.75
N VAL A 36 1.62 12.40 11.64
CA VAL A 36 2.73 11.47 11.35
C VAL A 36 3.24 11.70 9.92
N PRO A 37 4.48 11.29 9.61
CA PRO A 37 5.00 11.38 8.24
C PRO A 37 4.12 10.67 7.20
N LYS A 38 4.28 11.05 5.94
CA LYS A 38 3.57 10.45 4.81
C LYS A 38 3.86 8.95 4.74
N ILE A 39 2.82 8.14 4.54
CA ILE A 39 2.97 6.71 4.25
C ILE A 39 3.71 6.56 2.91
N LYS A 40 4.83 5.84 2.94
CA LYS A 40 5.69 5.66 1.76
C LYS A 40 5.37 4.37 1.01
N TYR A 41 4.99 3.29 1.70
CA TYR A 41 4.77 1.98 1.07
C TYR A 41 3.54 1.23 1.60
N LEU A 42 2.94 0.40 0.74
CA LEU A 42 1.80 -0.44 1.11
C LEU A 42 1.99 -1.92 0.71
N ILE A 43 1.59 -2.81 1.61
CA ILE A 43 1.41 -4.24 1.35
C ILE A 43 -0.06 -4.58 1.62
N ILE A 44 -0.81 -4.86 0.56
CA ILE A 44 -2.28 -5.06 0.60
C ILE A 44 -2.59 -6.52 0.30
N ILE A 45 -3.21 -7.24 1.23
CA ILE A 45 -3.53 -8.66 1.09
C ILE A 45 -5.04 -8.86 1.22
N GLY A 46 -5.70 -9.30 0.14
CA GLY A 46 -7.16 -9.46 0.13
C GLY A 46 -7.90 -8.13 0.41
N GLY A 47 -7.48 -7.05 -0.24
CA GLY A 47 -8.04 -5.71 -0.07
C GLY A 47 -9.27 -5.41 -0.94
N ALA A 48 -9.94 -4.32 -0.61
CA ALA A 48 -11.05 -3.74 -1.36
C ALA A 48 -11.14 -2.24 -1.04
N LYS A 49 -11.96 -1.48 -1.79
CA LYS A 49 -12.34 -0.11 -1.40
C LYS A 49 -13.27 -0.14 -0.19
N PHE A 50 -13.31 0.95 0.57
CA PHE A 50 -14.37 1.14 1.58
C PHE A 50 -15.74 1.06 0.92
N ARG A 51 -16.68 0.38 1.57
CA ARG A 51 -18.08 0.33 1.12
C ARG A 51 -18.78 1.68 1.28
N GLU A 52 -18.36 2.46 2.27
CA GLU A 52 -18.97 3.76 2.53
C GLU A 52 -18.44 4.79 1.53
N LYS A 53 -19.35 5.30 0.69
CA LYS A 53 -19.01 6.12 -0.48
C LYS A 53 -18.24 7.38 -0.08
N SER A 54 -18.69 8.07 0.96
CA SER A 54 -18.06 9.30 1.42
C SER A 54 -16.59 9.12 1.85
N VAL A 55 -16.24 7.92 2.35
CA VAL A 55 -14.87 7.56 2.69
C VAL A 55 -14.09 7.15 1.45
N ALA A 56 -14.68 6.32 0.58
CA ALA A 56 -14.05 5.86 -0.65
C ALA A 56 -13.69 7.03 -1.60
N GLU A 57 -14.59 8.01 -1.76
CA GLU A 57 -14.37 9.21 -2.58
C GLU A 57 -13.22 10.07 -2.05
N LYS A 58 -13.11 10.22 -0.73
CA LYS A 58 -11.99 10.96 -0.12
C LYS A 58 -10.67 10.20 -0.25
N ALA A 59 -10.70 8.88 -0.08
CA ALA A 59 -9.53 8.02 -0.10
C ALA A 59 -8.99 7.78 -1.53
N PHE A 60 -9.87 7.71 -2.53
CA PHE A 60 -9.53 7.30 -3.89
C PHE A 60 -9.96 8.30 -4.97
N GLY A 61 -10.34 9.53 -4.58
CA GLY A 61 -10.71 10.60 -5.51
C GLY A 61 -9.53 11.18 -6.31
N SER A 62 -8.31 10.75 -6.00
CA SER A 62 -7.10 10.99 -6.79
C SER A 62 -6.28 9.70 -6.81
N PRO A 63 -5.53 9.40 -7.89
CA PRO A 63 -4.73 8.18 -7.96
C PRO A 63 -3.72 8.11 -6.80
N VAL A 64 -3.68 6.97 -6.12
CA VAL A 64 -2.75 6.69 -5.03
C VAL A 64 -1.36 6.48 -5.61
N THR A 65 -0.47 7.43 -5.34
CA THR A 65 0.93 7.43 -5.82
C THR A 65 1.88 6.66 -4.90
N CYS A 66 1.41 6.23 -3.72
CA CYS A 66 2.19 5.44 -2.78
C CYS A 66 2.49 4.05 -3.40
N PRO A 67 3.78 3.69 -3.61
CA PRO A 67 4.14 2.39 -4.14
C PRO A 67 3.52 1.26 -3.31
N SER A 68 2.95 0.29 -4.00
CA SER A 68 2.16 -0.76 -3.35
C SER A 68 2.33 -2.12 -4.01
N VAL A 69 2.23 -3.16 -3.20
CA VAL A 69 2.08 -4.55 -3.66
C VAL A 69 0.73 -5.08 -3.20
N HIS A 70 0.00 -5.72 -4.11
CA HIS A 70 -1.34 -6.25 -3.88
C HIS A 70 -1.36 -7.75 -4.11
N PHE A 71 -1.81 -8.50 -3.11
CA PHE A 71 -1.98 -9.93 -3.18
C PHE A 71 -3.44 -10.26 -3.46
N ILE A 72 -3.67 -10.94 -4.59
CA ILE A 72 -5.01 -11.31 -5.06
C ILE A 72 -5.11 -12.83 -5.19
N GLY A 73 -5.93 -13.42 -4.32
CA GLY A 73 -6.26 -14.84 -4.37
C GLY A 73 -7.24 -15.17 -5.49
N LYS A 74 -6.96 -16.22 -6.27
CA LYS A 74 -7.83 -16.68 -7.35
C LYS A 74 -9.20 -17.14 -6.85
N GLU A 75 -9.24 -17.74 -5.67
CA GLU A 75 -10.45 -18.24 -5.00
C GLU A 75 -10.97 -17.27 -3.92
N ASP A 76 -10.40 -16.07 -3.81
CA ASP A 76 -10.80 -15.11 -2.78
C ASP A 76 -12.16 -14.49 -3.16
N PHE A 77 -13.10 -14.45 -2.20
CA PHE A 77 -14.38 -13.78 -2.39
C PHE A 77 -14.23 -12.25 -2.55
N LEU A 78 -13.09 -11.68 -2.15
CA LEU A 78 -12.71 -10.29 -2.42
C LEU A 78 -11.88 -10.12 -3.70
N ARG A 79 -11.70 -11.16 -4.54
CA ARG A 79 -10.92 -11.04 -5.78
C ARG A 79 -11.39 -9.89 -6.66
N GLU A 80 -12.68 -9.82 -7.00
CA GLU A 80 -13.20 -8.76 -7.87
C GLU A 80 -13.12 -7.37 -7.20
N PRO A 81 -13.54 -7.18 -5.93
CA PRO A 81 -13.28 -5.93 -5.21
C PRO A 81 -11.80 -5.52 -5.15
N GLY A 82 -10.89 -6.49 -5.03
CA GLY A 82 -9.45 -6.27 -5.02
C GLY A 82 -8.92 -5.83 -6.37
N ILE A 83 -9.42 -6.41 -7.47
CA ILE A 83 -9.10 -5.95 -8.83
C ILE A 83 -9.60 -4.52 -9.05
N GLN A 84 -10.81 -4.18 -8.62
CA GLN A 84 -11.36 -2.82 -8.69
C GLN A 84 -10.56 -1.81 -7.85
N LEU A 85 -9.95 -2.27 -6.74
CA LEU A 85 -9.07 -1.44 -5.93
C LEU A 85 -7.83 -1.02 -6.71
N LEU A 86 -7.26 -1.88 -7.56
CA LEU A 86 -6.04 -1.62 -8.33
C LEU A 86 -6.16 -0.36 -9.22
N GLU A 87 -7.35 -0.09 -9.76
CA GLU A 87 -7.62 1.10 -10.59
C GLU A 87 -7.37 2.43 -9.87
N SER A 88 -7.33 2.40 -8.53
CA SER A 88 -7.03 3.58 -7.72
C SER A 88 -5.55 3.77 -7.46
N PHE A 89 -4.66 2.89 -7.91
CA PHE A 89 -3.22 2.94 -7.67
C PHE A 89 -2.44 3.19 -8.95
N ILE A 90 -1.35 3.96 -8.84
CA ILE A 90 -0.38 4.11 -9.93
C ILE A 90 0.64 2.97 -9.85
N ASP A 91 0.77 2.22 -10.96
CA ASP A 91 1.73 1.11 -11.14
C ASP A 91 1.86 0.16 -9.93
N PRO A 92 0.76 -0.41 -9.39
CA PRO A 92 0.85 -1.37 -8.30
C PRO A 92 1.53 -2.66 -8.78
N LEU A 93 2.40 -3.25 -7.95
CA LEU A 93 2.82 -4.63 -8.15
C LEU A 93 1.68 -5.56 -7.75
N VAL A 94 1.34 -6.54 -8.59
CA VAL A 94 0.27 -7.51 -8.29
C VAL A 94 0.84 -8.91 -8.23
N ILE A 95 0.64 -9.59 -7.09
CA ILE A 95 1.03 -10.98 -6.87
C ILE A 95 -0.24 -11.82 -6.75
N HIS A 96 -0.47 -12.68 -7.74
CA HIS A 96 -1.59 -13.62 -7.73
C HIS A 96 -1.20 -14.91 -7.02
N HIS A 97 -2.12 -15.47 -6.23
CA HIS A 97 -1.95 -16.77 -5.58
C HIS A 97 -3.18 -17.66 -5.78
N PRO A 98 -3.05 -19.00 -5.74
CA PRO A 98 -4.17 -19.90 -6.03
C PRO A 98 -5.21 -19.97 -4.90
N LYS A 99 -4.84 -19.56 -3.68
CA LYS A 99 -5.70 -19.71 -2.49
C LYS A 99 -6.86 -18.72 -2.44
N GLY A 100 -7.83 -19.01 -1.57
CA GLY A 100 -8.91 -18.09 -1.19
C GLY A 100 -8.45 -16.99 -0.22
N HIS A 101 -9.35 -16.54 0.65
CA HIS A 101 -9.12 -15.40 1.54
C HIS A 101 -8.15 -15.73 2.70
N THR A 102 -6.85 -15.58 2.44
CA THR A 102 -5.79 -15.90 3.40
C THR A 102 -4.54 -15.08 3.10
N ILE A 103 -3.59 -15.07 4.06
CA ILE A 103 -2.24 -14.60 3.80
C ILE A 103 -1.48 -15.75 3.11
N PRO A 104 -1.11 -15.61 1.83
CA PRO A 104 -0.48 -16.69 1.09
C PRO A 104 0.94 -16.94 1.58
N ARG A 105 1.39 -18.19 1.46
CA ARG A 105 2.82 -18.46 1.37
C ARG A 105 3.28 -18.17 -0.05
N PHE A 106 4.50 -17.67 -0.20
CA PHE A 106 5.10 -17.44 -1.50
C PHE A 106 5.46 -18.77 -2.18
N ASP A 107 5.16 -18.86 -3.47
CA ASP A 107 5.90 -19.75 -4.38
C ASP A 107 7.19 -19.02 -4.84
N GLU A 108 8.03 -19.69 -5.63
CA GLU A 108 9.31 -19.11 -6.08
C GLU A 108 9.11 -17.79 -6.83
N LYS A 109 8.08 -17.71 -7.67
CA LYS A 109 7.75 -16.49 -8.42
C LYS A 109 7.31 -15.37 -7.49
N GLY A 110 6.34 -15.62 -6.62
CA GLY A 110 5.82 -14.62 -5.68
C GLY A 110 6.90 -14.13 -4.71
N LEU A 111 7.82 -15.02 -4.32
CA LEU A 111 8.99 -14.64 -3.52
C LEU A 111 9.91 -13.70 -4.32
N GLY A 112 10.20 -14.03 -5.58
CA GLY A 112 10.99 -13.18 -6.47
C GLY A 112 10.36 -11.80 -6.68
N ASP A 113 9.05 -11.75 -6.96
CA ASP A 113 8.30 -10.50 -7.12
C ASP A 113 8.35 -9.65 -5.83
N MET A 114 8.13 -10.27 -4.66
CA MET A 114 8.18 -9.56 -3.38
C MET A 114 9.59 -9.04 -3.06
N LEU A 115 10.63 -9.84 -3.30
CA LEU A 115 12.02 -9.41 -3.11
C LEU A 115 12.36 -8.24 -4.04
N SER A 116 11.88 -8.27 -5.29
CA SER A 116 12.07 -7.16 -6.22
C SER A 116 11.42 -5.86 -5.73
N PHE A 117 10.24 -5.96 -5.11
CA PHE A 117 9.54 -4.84 -4.49
C PHE A 117 10.34 -4.27 -3.32
N ILE A 118 10.79 -5.12 -2.39
CA ILE A 118 11.61 -4.70 -1.25
C ILE A 118 12.90 -4.03 -1.72
N SER A 119 13.61 -4.62 -2.67
CA SER A 119 14.85 -4.02 -3.21
C SER A 119 14.61 -2.67 -3.89
N ARG A 120 13.45 -2.45 -4.50
CA ARG A 120 13.07 -1.12 -5.02
C ARG A 120 12.86 -0.13 -3.87
N MET A 121 12.15 -0.54 -2.82
CA MET A 121 11.93 0.30 -1.63
C MET A 121 13.25 0.72 -0.98
N GLU A 122 14.18 -0.22 -0.81
CA GLU A 122 15.51 0.03 -0.22
C GLU A 122 16.32 1.03 -1.06
N LYS A 123 16.30 0.88 -2.39
CA LYS A 123 17.00 1.82 -3.29
C LYS A 123 16.43 3.23 -3.19
N GLU A 124 15.09 3.37 -3.19
CA GLU A 124 14.41 4.67 -3.07
C GLU A 124 14.68 5.34 -1.71
N MET A 125 14.82 4.57 -0.64
CA MET A 125 15.24 5.09 0.68
C MET A 125 16.66 5.65 0.64
N VAL A 126 17.62 4.89 0.10
CA VAL A 126 19.04 5.30 0.03
C VAL A 126 19.23 6.54 -0.86
N THR A 127 18.47 6.67 -1.95
CA THR A 127 18.54 7.88 -2.81
C THR A 127 17.93 9.09 -2.13
N GLY A 128 16.80 8.92 -1.42
CA GLY A 128 16.13 10.03 -0.72
C GLY A 128 16.92 10.57 0.47
N GLU A 129 17.70 9.74 1.16
CA GLU A 129 18.61 10.17 2.23
C GLU A 129 19.77 11.02 1.69
N LYS A 130 20.36 10.62 0.56
CA LYS A 130 21.44 11.38 -0.09
C LYS A 130 20.98 12.74 -0.59
N GLU A 131 19.75 12.85 -1.11
CA GLU A 131 19.20 14.14 -1.56
C GLU A 131 18.90 15.10 -0.40
N GLN A 132 18.57 14.59 0.79
CA GLN A 132 18.34 15.42 1.99
C GLN A 132 19.66 15.94 2.61
N GLU A 133 20.76 15.20 2.48
CA GLU A 133 22.09 15.65 2.97
C GLU A 133 22.72 16.76 2.11
N ILE A 134 22.30 16.92 0.85
CA ILE A 134 22.91 17.86 -0.10
C ILE A 134 22.29 19.27 -0.03
N VAL A 135 21.22 19.49 0.74
CA VAL A 135 20.63 20.82 0.91
C VAL A 135 21.40 21.56 2.02
N PRO A 136 22.28 22.55 1.72
CA PRO A 136 22.89 23.36 2.76
C PRO A 136 21.81 24.30 3.28
N GLY A 137 21.67 24.39 4.61
CA GLY A 137 20.73 25.31 5.25
C GLY A 137 20.93 26.74 4.75
N GLY A 138 19.89 27.32 4.17
CA GLY A 138 19.79 28.75 3.86
C GLY A 138 19.30 29.57 5.04
#